data_AF-A0A0F9QT23-F1
#
_entry.id   AF-A0A0F9QT23-F1
#
_cell.length_a   1.000
_cell.length_b   1.000
_cell.length_c   1.000
_cell.angle_alpha   90.00
_cell.angle_beta   90.00
_cell.angle_gamma   90.00
#
_symmetry.space_group_name_H-M   'P 1'
#
loop_
_entity.id
_entity.type
_entity.pdbx_description
1 polymer ?
#
loop_
_entity_poly.entity_id
_entity_poly.type
_entity_poly.pdbx_seq_one_letter_code
_entity_poly.pdbx_strand_id
1 'polypeptide(L)'
;MKKSKPLTHAQMIERLRVRYSAPEWVTLTEVQPECGYMNKPRRTDMLAISTFPSRGLRMAGFELKSSRADVLKELREPEKALAMQRFCHLWYLVIGRSDLCGLDELPANWGLIVPHGTG
;
A
#
# COMPACT_ATOMS: atom_id res chain seq x y z
N MET A 1 -23.24 -17.43 -6.04
CA MET A 1 -21.96 -17.53 -6.78
C MET A 1 -20.82 -17.58 -5.78
N LYS A 2 -19.82 -18.46 -5.95
CA LYS A 2 -18.63 -18.45 -5.09
C LYS A 2 -17.84 -17.16 -5.37
N LYS A 3 -17.49 -16.41 -4.32
CA LYS A 3 -16.64 -15.22 -4.45
C LYS A 3 -15.29 -15.61 -5.04
N SER A 4 -14.74 -14.81 -5.96
CA SER A 4 -13.40 -15.03 -6.52
C SER A 4 -12.34 -14.97 -5.41
N LYS A 5 -11.23 -15.67 -5.58
CA LYS A 5 -10.12 -15.63 -4.61
C LYS A 5 -9.54 -14.21 -4.56
N PRO A 6 -9.22 -13.68 -3.36
CA PRO A 6 -8.49 -12.42 -3.26
C PRO A 6 -7.13 -12.49 -3.98
N LEU A 7 -6.69 -11.35 -4.50
CA LEU A 7 -5.36 -11.23 -5.08
C LEU A 7 -4.27 -11.51 -4.04
N THR A 8 -3.17 -12.10 -4.52
CA THR A 8 -1.94 -12.22 -3.73
C THR A 8 -1.21 -10.88 -3.66
N HIS A 9 -0.24 -10.75 -2.75
CA HIS A 9 0.60 -9.55 -2.67
C HIS A 9 1.33 -9.28 -3.99
N ALA A 10 1.90 -10.32 -4.61
CA ALA A 10 2.55 -10.20 -5.92
C ALA A 10 1.61 -9.64 -7.00
N GLN A 11 0.39 -10.16 -7.09
CA GLN A 11 -0.61 -9.67 -8.06
C GLN A 11 -1.04 -8.22 -7.79
N MET A 12 -1.17 -7.82 -6.52
CA MET A 12 -1.46 -6.44 -6.16
C MET A 12 -0.30 -5.52 -6.54
N ILE A 13 0.95 -5.91 -6.26
CA ILE A 13 2.15 -5.15 -6.64
C ILE A 13 2.24 -4.98 -8.15
N GLU A 14 2.01 -6.05 -8.93
CA GLU A 14 2.03 -6.00 -10.40
C GLU A 14 1.02 -4.99 -10.94
N ARG A 15 -0.22 -4.99 -10.43
CA ARG A 15 -1.26 -4.04 -10.85
C ARG A 15 -0.94 -2.60 -10.43
N LEU A 16 -0.45 -2.41 -9.21
CA LEU A 16 0.02 -1.11 -8.75
C LEU A 16 1.15 -0.58 -9.65
N ARG A 17 2.08 -1.42 -10.09
CA ARG A 17 3.16 -1.02 -11.02
C ARG A 17 2.66 -0.58 -12.38
N VAL A 18 1.53 -1.11 -12.86
CA VAL A 18 0.89 -0.61 -14.07
C VAL A 18 0.36 0.81 -13.85
N ARG A 19 -0.30 1.04 -12.71
CA ARG A 19 -0.88 2.35 -12.34
C ARG A 19 0.17 3.42 -12.00
N TYR A 20 1.25 3.02 -11.34
CA TYR A 20 2.37 3.85 -10.89
C TYR A 20 3.62 3.50 -11.71
N SER A 21 3.56 3.74 -13.01
CA SER A 21 4.59 3.34 -13.98
C SER A 21 5.54 4.48 -14.35
N ALA A 22 6.71 4.09 -14.86
CA ALA A 22 7.68 5.00 -15.44
C ALA A 22 7.11 5.66 -16.73
N PRO A 23 7.56 6.88 -17.09
CA PRO A 23 8.60 7.66 -16.42
C PRO A 23 8.10 8.46 -15.20
N GLU A 24 6.78 8.56 -15.01
CA GLU A 24 6.17 9.44 -14.01
C GLU A 24 6.44 8.98 -12.57
N TRP A 25 6.52 7.67 -12.35
CA TRP A 25 6.70 7.07 -11.03
C TRP A 25 7.88 6.10 -11.01
N VAL A 26 8.59 6.10 -9.89
CA VAL A 26 9.54 5.05 -9.49
C VAL A 26 8.90 4.26 -8.35
N THR A 27 8.91 2.94 -8.45
CA THR A 27 8.34 2.07 -7.42
C THR A 27 9.40 1.23 -6.73
N LEU A 28 9.29 1.10 -5.42
CA LEU A 28 10.16 0.29 -4.56
C LEU A 28 9.29 -0.66 -3.74
N THR A 29 9.81 -1.84 -3.38
CA THR A 29 9.08 -2.83 -2.55
C THR A 29 9.87 -3.17 -1.30
N GLU A 30 9.18 -3.57 -0.24
CA GLU A 30 9.77 -4.01 1.05
C GLU A 30 10.70 -2.96 1.70
N VAL A 31 10.31 -1.69 1.64
CA VAL A 31 11.13 -0.55 2.06
C VAL A 31 11.05 -0.33 3.58
N GLN A 32 12.21 -0.17 4.21
CA GLN A 32 12.33 0.14 5.64
C GLN A 32 12.30 1.65 5.89
N PRO A 33 11.67 2.13 6.97
CA PRO A 33 11.66 3.56 7.30
C PRO A 33 12.97 4.04 7.97
N GLU A 34 13.81 3.11 8.42
CA GLU A 34 15.12 3.39 9.01
C GLU A 34 16.27 2.87 8.13
N CYS A 35 17.45 3.50 8.29
CA CYS A 35 18.70 3.03 7.72
C CYS A 35 19.47 2.15 8.74
N GLY A 36 20.28 1.21 8.24
CA GLY A 36 21.14 0.36 9.07
C GLY A 36 20.56 -1.02 9.38
N TYR A 37 21.35 -1.87 10.02
CA TYR A 37 20.91 -3.21 10.43
C TYR A 37 19.99 -3.11 11.65
N MET A 38 18.85 -3.80 11.59
CA MET A 38 17.91 -3.93 12.69
C MET A 38 17.43 -5.37 12.78
N ASN A 39 17.26 -5.87 14.01
CA ASN A 39 16.61 -7.17 14.23
C ASN A 39 15.10 -7.01 14.03
N LYS A 40 14.53 -7.66 13.00
CA LYS A 40 13.11 -7.58 12.59
C LYS A 40 12.64 -6.15 12.26
N PRO A 41 13.17 -5.52 11.19
CA PRO A 41 12.77 -4.18 10.80
C PRO A 41 11.33 -4.16 10.30
N ARG A 42 10.65 -3.02 10.49
CA ARG A 42 9.38 -2.74 9.83
C ARG A 42 9.63 -2.47 8.36
N ARG A 43 8.72 -2.91 7.51
CA ARG A 43 8.77 -2.70 6.07
C ARG A 43 7.40 -2.32 5.58
N THR A 44 7.36 -1.40 4.63
CA THR A 44 6.17 -1.12 3.84
C THR A 44 6.23 -1.94 2.56
N ASP A 45 5.11 -2.52 2.17
CA ASP A 45 5.05 -3.44 1.03
C ASP A 45 5.49 -2.76 -0.27
N MET A 46 5.05 -1.52 -0.51
CA MET A 46 5.43 -0.75 -1.69
C MET A 46 5.43 0.76 -1.45
N LEU A 47 6.35 1.46 -2.11
CA LEU A 47 6.34 2.91 -2.28
C LEU A 47 6.24 3.25 -3.77
N ALA A 48 5.58 4.36 -4.10
CA ALA A 48 5.66 5.01 -5.40
C ALA A 48 6.07 6.46 -5.22
N ILE A 49 7.11 6.89 -5.95
CA ILE A 49 7.70 8.22 -5.87
C ILE A 49 7.58 8.89 -7.23
N SER A 50 6.88 10.03 -7.30
CA SER A 50 6.72 10.81 -8.51
C SER A 50 8.04 11.48 -8.89
N THR A 51 8.38 11.44 -10.17
CA THR A 51 9.66 11.96 -10.70
C THR A 51 9.53 13.37 -11.28
N PHE A 52 8.32 13.85 -11.55
CA PHE A 52 8.11 15.13 -12.22
C PHE A 52 7.96 16.27 -11.21
N PRO A 53 8.87 17.28 -11.20
CA PRO A 53 8.79 18.40 -10.25
C PRO A 53 7.48 19.19 -10.36
N SER A 54 6.95 19.35 -11.57
CA SER A 54 5.68 20.03 -11.82
C SER A 54 4.46 19.33 -11.19
N ARG A 55 4.58 18.06 -10.80
CA ARG A 55 3.55 17.29 -10.10
C ARG A 55 3.79 17.18 -8.59
N GLY A 56 4.78 17.90 -8.08
CA GLY A 56 5.04 18.06 -6.65
C GLY A 56 5.80 16.92 -5.97
N LEU A 57 6.48 16.05 -6.73
CA LEU A 57 7.37 15.00 -6.20
C LEU A 57 6.74 14.15 -5.08
N ARG A 58 5.46 13.82 -5.25
CA ARG A 58 4.68 13.08 -4.26
C ARG A 58 5.23 11.69 -4.03
N MET A 59 5.13 11.24 -2.79
CA MET A 59 5.39 9.85 -2.39
C MET A 59 4.11 9.22 -1.84
N ALA A 60 3.74 8.07 -2.37
CA ALA A 60 2.62 7.27 -1.90
C ALA A 60 3.15 5.96 -1.29
N GLY A 61 2.67 5.62 -0.09
CA GLY A 61 2.93 4.35 0.55
C GLY A 61 1.73 3.41 0.47
N PHE A 62 2.01 2.11 0.32
CA PHE A 62 1.00 1.08 0.16
C PHE A 62 1.27 -0.06 1.13
N GLU A 63 0.25 -0.40 1.91
CA GLU A 63 0.21 -1.58 2.78
C GLU A 63 -0.81 -2.57 2.19
N LEU A 64 -0.39 -3.79 1.89
CA LEU A 64 -1.15 -4.77 1.12
C LEU A 64 -1.71 -5.87 2.04
N LYS A 65 -3.00 -6.18 1.91
CA LYS A 65 -3.65 -7.25 2.68
C LYS A 65 -4.53 -8.12 1.77
N SER A 66 -4.28 -9.43 1.78
CA SER A 66 -5.03 -10.41 0.98
C SER A 66 -6.19 -11.07 1.74
N SER A 67 -6.33 -10.80 3.05
CA SER A 67 -7.37 -11.38 3.89
C SER A 67 -7.98 -10.37 4.86
N ARG A 68 -9.23 -10.62 5.27
CA ARG A 68 -9.93 -9.80 6.27
C ARG A 68 -9.23 -9.85 7.63
N ALA A 69 -8.65 -11.00 8.00
CA ALA A 69 -7.95 -11.15 9.27
C ALA A 69 -6.71 -10.24 9.32
N ASP A 70 -5.97 -10.14 8.21
CA ASP A 70 -4.79 -9.26 8.13
C ASP A 70 -5.20 -7.78 8.15
N VAL A 71 -6.29 -7.41 7.49
CA VAL A 71 -6.89 -6.05 7.58
C VAL A 71 -7.21 -5.71 9.03
N LEU A 72 -7.97 -6.57 9.72
CA LEU A 72 -8.35 -6.32 11.11
C LEU A 72 -7.15 -6.27 12.05
N LYS A 73 -6.11 -7.05 11.79
CA LYS A 73 -4.85 -6.98 12.55
C LYS A 73 -4.14 -5.65 12.35
N GLU A 74 -4.12 -5.12 11.12
CA GLU A 74 -3.55 -3.81 10.81
C GLU A 74 -4.34 -2.69 11.50
N LEU A 75 -5.66 -2.71 11.40
CA LEU A 75 -6.54 -1.68 11.97
C LEU A 75 -6.59 -1.67 13.51
N ARG A 76 -6.10 -2.71 14.18
CA ARG A 76 -5.96 -2.72 15.65
C ARG A 76 -4.84 -1.83 16.15
N GLU A 77 -3.80 -1.64 15.35
CA GLU A 77 -2.60 -0.87 15.72
C GLU A 77 -2.18 0.04 14.54
N PRO A 78 -3.08 0.95 14.08
CA PRO A 78 -2.85 1.78 12.90
C PRO A 78 -1.67 2.75 13.06
N GLU A 79 -1.28 3.07 14.30
CA GLU A 79 -0.11 3.87 14.63
C GLU A 79 1.20 3.24 14.14
N LYS A 80 1.24 1.93 13.90
CA LYS A 80 2.41 1.26 13.31
C LYS A 80 2.74 1.80 11.93
N ALA A 81 1.74 2.19 11.15
CA ALA A 81 1.93 2.76 9.83
C ALA A 81 2.64 4.12 9.88
N LEU A 82 2.52 4.87 10.99
CA LEU A 82 3.16 6.20 11.15
C LEU A 82 4.68 6.15 10.92
N ALA A 83 5.31 5.00 11.18
CA ALA A 83 6.73 4.81 10.94
C ALA A 83 7.12 5.12 9.48
N MET A 84 6.38 4.62 8.49
CA MET A 84 6.64 4.98 7.08
C MET A 84 5.76 6.14 6.60
N GLN A 85 4.50 6.19 7.04
CA GLN A 85 3.50 7.15 6.59
C GLN A 85 3.96 8.60 6.79
N ARG A 86 4.74 8.91 7.83
CA ARG A 86 5.27 10.27 8.08
C ARG A 86 6.10 10.85 6.94
N PHE A 87 6.67 10.00 6.09
CA PHE A 87 7.43 10.42 4.91
C PHE A 87 6.55 10.54 3.66
N CYS A 88 5.37 9.91 3.68
CA CYS A 88 4.49 9.82 2.53
C CYS A 88 3.51 11.00 2.50
N HIS A 89 3.17 11.44 1.29
CA HIS A 89 2.10 12.41 1.06
C HIS A 89 0.73 11.73 1.04
N LEU A 90 0.72 10.45 0.65
CA LEU A 90 -0.48 9.62 0.54
C LEU A 90 -0.18 8.24 1.15
N TRP A 91 -1.17 7.64 1.78
CA TRP A 91 -1.06 6.32 2.37
C TRP A 91 -2.29 5.49 2.05
N TYR A 92 -2.10 4.29 1.51
CA TYR A 92 -3.18 3.44 1.04
C TYR A 92 -3.11 2.05 1.68
N LEU A 93 -4.25 1.58 2.16
CA LEU A 93 -4.49 0.15 2.32
C LEU A 93 -4.91 -0.41 0.96
N VAL A 94 -4.23 -1.46 0.50
CA VAL A 94 -4.53 -2.15 -0.74
C VAL A 94 -5.07 -3.54 -0.42
N ILE A 95 -6.31 -3.82 -0.84
CA ILE A 95 -6.95 -5.10 -0.54
C ILE A 95 -7.18 -5.92 -1.81
N GLY A 96 -6.94 -7.23 -1.69
CA GLY A 96 -7.04 -8.15 -2.83
C GLY A 96 -8.47 -8.44 -3.31
N ARG A 97 -9.50 -7.96 -2.60
CA ARG A 97 -10.91 -8.10 -2.95
C ARG A 97 -11.74 -7.06 -2.21
N SER A 98 -12.78 -6.53 -2.84
CA SER A 98 -13.55 -5.39 -2.33
C SER A 98 -14.34 -5.64 -1.04
N ASP A 99 -14.60 -6.89 -0.67
CA ASP A 99 -15.33 -7.25 0.55
C ASP A 99 -14.43 -7.42 1.78
N LEU A 100 -13.12 -7.14 1.67
CA LEU A 100 -12.18 -7.28 2.79
C LEU A 100 -12.14 -6.05 3.69
N CYS A 101 -12.47 -4.86 3.20
CA CYS A 101 -12.51 -3.62 3.97
C CYS A 101 -13.32 -2.54 3.24
N GLY A 102 -14.10 -1.75 3.99
CA GLY A 102 -14.72 -0.51 3.53
C GLY A 102 -13.89 0.71 3.91
N LEU A 103 -14.11 1.84 3.23
CA LEU A 103 -13.42 3.11 3.51
C LEU A 103 -13.80 3.68 4.88
N ASP A 104 -15.03 3.42 5.33
CA ASP A 104 -15.59 3.80 6.64
C ASP A 104 -14.91 3.12 7.83
N GLU A 105 -14.15 2.05 7.58
CA GLU A 105 -13.38 1.34 8.60
C GLU A 105 -11.96 1.87 8.76
N LEU A 106 -11.49 2.70 7.82
CA LEU A 106 -10.10 3.17 7.80
C LEU A 106 -9.92 4.46 8.61
N PRO A 107 -8.70 4.71 9.12
CA PRO A 107 -8.33 6.04 9.59
C PRO A 107 -8.59 7.09 8.50
N ALA A 108 -9.09 8.27 8.88
CA ALA A 108 -9.52 9.31 7.94
C ALA A 108 -8.43 9.80 6.98
N ASN A 109 -7.16 9.61 7.33
CA ASN A 109 -5.99 9.97 6.54
C ASN A 109 -5.47 8.83 5.63
N TRP A 110 -6.18 7.70 5.56
CA TRP A 110 -5.84 6.58 4.69
C TRP A 110 -6.78 6.53 3.49
N GLY A 111 -6.25 6.14 2.33
CA GLY A 111 -7.04 5.73 1.18
C GLY A 111 -7.21 4.21 1.12
N LEU A 112 -8.19 3.76 0.34
CA LEU A 112 -8.42 2.36 0.03
C LEU A 112 -8.25 2.12 -1.47
N ILE A 113 -7.50 1.08 -1.84
CA ILE A 113 -7.36 0.63 -3.23
C ILE A 113 -7.77 -0.83 -3.35
N VAL A 114 -8.57 -1.15 -4.37
CA VAL A 114 -8.91 -2.51 -4.77
C VAL A 114 -8.50 -2.71 -6.23
N PRO A 115 -7.32 -3.32 -6.49
CA PRO A 115 -6.86 -3.51 -7.85
C PRO A 115 -7.78 -4.45 -8.64
N HIS A 116 -8.06 -4.13 -9.90
CA HIS A 116 -8.91 -4.93 -10.79
C HIS A 116 -8.26 -5.07 -12.16
N GLY A 117 -8.74 -6.00 -12.99
CA GLY A 117 -8.19 -6.24 -14.32
C GLY A 117 -6.67 -6.42 -14.30
N THR A 118 -5.97 -5.57 -15.06
CA THR A 118 -4.51 -5.56 -15.19
C THR A 118 -3.84 -4.36 -14.50
N GLY A 119 -4.58 -3.49 -13.81
CA GLY A 119 -4.07 -2.26 -13.18
C GLY A 119 -5.05 -1.67 -12.20
#